data_AF-R3W9I2-F1
#
_entry.id   AF-R3W9I2-F1
#
_cell.length_a   1.000
_cell.length_b   1.000
_cell.length_c   1.000
_cell.angle_alpha   90.00
_cell.angle_beta   90.00
_cell.angle_gamma   90.00
#
_symmetry.space_group_name_H-M   'P 1'
#
loop_
_entity.id
_entity.type
_entity.pdbx_description
1 polymer ?
#
loop_
_entity_poly.entity_id
_entity_poly.type
_entity_poly.pdbx_seq_one_letter_code
_entity_poly.pdbx_strand_id
1 'polypeptide(L)' 'MEEIVGKAFEELTEEEMKNMQGSGDVQPETTPLCGFTIGIGIGALVSVKWC' A
#
# COMPACT_ATOMS: atom_id res chain seq x y z
N MET A 1 24.00 -6.19 -20.39
CA MET A 1 23.77 -5.97 -18.95
C MET A 1 22.66 -4.95 -18.89
N GLU A 2 21.44 -5.41 -18.60
CA GLU A 2 20.29 -4.53 -18.44
C GLU A 2 20.56 -3.67 -17.19
N GLU A 3 20.44 -2.36 -17.33
CA GLU A 3 20.70 -1.42 -16.24
C GLU A 3 19.59 -1.60 -15.18
N ILE A 4 19.94 -2.16 -14.03
CA ILE A 4 18.98 -2.54 -12.97
C ILE A 4 18.47 -1.30 -12.21
N VAL A 5 19.14 -0.16 -12.39
CA VAL A 5 18.83 1.13 -11.76
C VAL A 5 18.66 2.18 -12.84
N GLY A 6 17.61 2.99 -12.75
CA GLY A 6 17.40 4.10 -13.69
C GLY A 6 18.42 5.23 -13.48
N LYS A 7 18.27 6.28 -14.29
CA LYS A 7 19.10 7.50 -14.22
C LYS A 7 19.24 8.02 -12.80
N ALA A 8 20.40 8.60 -12.49
CA ALA A 8 20.61 9.23 -11.20
C ALA A 8 19.66 10.43 -11.04
N PHE A 9 19.27 10.73 -9.80
CA PHE A 9 18.31 11.80 -9.54
C PHE A 9 18.78 13.16 -10.10
N GLU A 10 20.08 13.43 -10.03
CA GLU A 10 20.73 14.66 -10.52
C GLU A 10 20.68 14.81 -12.05
N GLU A 11 20.41 13.72 -12.77
CA GLU A 11 20.33 13.67 -14.23
C GLU A 11 18.89 13.81 -14.75
N LEU A 12 17.91 13.88 -13.84
CA LEU A 12 16.51 14.09 -14.18
C LEU A 12 16.25 15.57 -14.47
N THR A 13 15.43 15.82 -15.48
CA THR A 13 14.89 17.15 -15.71
C THR A 13 13.93 17.56 -14.59
N GLU A 14 13.70 18.85 -14.41
CA GLU A 14 12.76 19.35 -13.39
C GLU A 14 11.34 18.77 -13.55
N GLU A 15 10.94 18.48 -14.79
CA GLU A 15 9.65 17.86 -15.11
C GLU A 15 9.59 16.39 -14.68
N GLU A 16 10.64 15.61 -14.98
CA GLU A 16 10.76 14.22 -14.54
C GLU A 16 10.80 14.12 -13.01
N MET A 17 11.52 15.03 -12.33
CA MET A 17 11.57 15.09 -10.87
C MET A 17 10.20 15.33 -10.23
N LYS A 18 9.38 16.21 -10.82
CA LYS A 18 8.03 16.52 -10.32
C LYS A 18 7.08 15.35 -10.53
N ASN A 19 7.22 14.61 -11.61
CA ASN A 19 6.39 13.45 -11.91
C ASN A 19 6.69 12.24 -11.01
N MET A 20 7.92 12.09 -10.52
CA MET A 20 8.26 11.05 -9.54
C MET A 20 7.70 11.36 -8.14
N GLN A 21 7.64 12.64 -7.77
CA GLN A 21 7.15 13.06 -6.45
C GLN A 21 5.62 13.06 -6.42
N GLY A 22 5.03 11.96 -5.98
CA GLY A 22 3.57 11.83 -5.83
C GLY A 22 2.94 10.66 -6.58
N SER A 23 3.73 9.86 -7.31
CA SER A 23 3.29 8.55 -7.82
C SER A 23 3.23 7.48 -6.72
N GLY A 24 3.53 7.86 -5.47
CA GLY A 24 3.26 7.08 -4.28
C GLY A 24 1.76 7.04 -4.00
N ASP A 25 1.03 6.45 -4.94
CA ASP A 25 -0.32 5.94 -4.75
C ASP A 25 -0.25 4.92 -3.61
N VAL A 26 -0.46 5.40 -2.38
CA VAL A 26 -0.75 4.54 -1.24
C VAL A 26 -2.17 4.03 -1.46
N GLN A 27 -2.32 3.00 -2.29
CA GLN A 27 -3.60 2.31 -2.46
C GLN A 27 -4.15 1.98 -1.05
N PRO A 28 -5.27 2.58 -0.61
CA PRO A 28 -5.93 2.16 0.61
C PRO A 28 -6.60 0.77 0.46
N GLU A 29 -6.48 0.15 -0.72
CA GLU A 29 -7.34 -0.92 -1.20
C GLU A 29 -6.90 -2.35 -0.80
N THR A 30 -6.15 -2.53 0.28
CA THR A 30 -5.80 -3.88 0.74
C THR A 30 -6.00 -4.11 2.24
N THR A 31 -6.99 -3.46 2.84
CA THR A 31 -7.74 -4.15 3.90
C THR A 31 -8.85 -4.95 3.20
N PRO A 32 -8.59 -6.18 2.70
CA PRO A 32 -9.64 -6.94 2.02
C PRO A 32 -10.81 -7.05 2.99
N LEU A 33 -11.99 -6.63 2.52
CA LEU A 33 -13.24 -6.70 3.29
C LEU A 33 -13.42 -8.10 3.91
N CYS A 34 -12.92 -9.14 3.23
CA CYS A 34 -12.85 -10.51 3.71
C CYS A 34 -12.13 -10.62 5.08
N GLY A 35 -10.94 -10.04 5.23
CA GLY A 35 -10.17 -10.14 6.48
C GLY A 35 -10.81 -9.34 7.63
N PHE A 36 -11.33 -8.15 7.34
CA PHE A 36 -11.97 -7.28 8.32
C PHE A 36 -13.28 -7.86 8.84
N THR A 37 -14.16 -8.35 7.94
CA THR A 37 -15.44 -8.96 8.33
C THR A 37 -15.26 -10.29 9.04
N ILE A 38 -14.30 -11.12 8.61
CA ILE A 38 -13.92 -12.36 9.33
C ILE A 38 -13.40 -12.02 10.73
N GLY A 39 -12.51 -11.02 10.85
CA GLY A 39 -11.95 -10.59 12.14
C GLY A 39 -13.03 -10.12 13.12
N ILE A 40 -13.95 -9.25 12.67
CA ILE A 40 -15.08 -8.80 13.49
C ILE A 40 -16.02 -9.95 13.83
N GLY A 41 -16.36 -10.80 12.85
CA GLY A 41 -17.28 -11.92 13.05
C GLY A 41 -16.76 -12.92 14.09
N ILE A 42 -15.50 -13.34 13.98
CA ILE A 42 -14.87 -14.24 14.95
C ILE A 42 -14.76 -13.56 16.32
N GLY A 43 -14.28 -12.31 16.35
CA GLY A 43 -14.14 -11.53 17.59
C GLY A 43 -15.47 -11.39 18.35
N ALA A 44 -16.57 -11.11 17.65
CA ALA A 44 -17.90 -11.02 18.23
C ALA A 44 -18.39 -12.36 18.79
N LEU A 45 -18.21 -13.47 18.06
CA LEU A 45 -18.61 -14.80 18.51
C LEU A 45 -17.83 -15.24 19.77
N VAL A 46 -16.51 -15.02 19.78
CA VAL A 46 -15.64 -15.29 20.92
C VAL A 46 -16.07 -14.47 22.13
N SER A 47 -16.37 -13.18 21.93
CA SER A 47 -16.82 -12.28 22.99
C SER A 47 -18.15 -12.74 23.60
N VAL A 48 -19.14 -13.10 22.78
CA VAL A 48 -20.44 -13.64 23.26
C VAL A 48 -20.29 -14.99 23.98
N LYS A 49 -19.28 -15.79 23.61
CA LYS A 49 -19.08 -17.13 24.17
C LYS A 49 -18.37 -17.11 25.54
N TRP A 50 -17.53 -16.11 25.79
CA TRP A 50 -16.62 -16.07 26.95
C TRP A 50 -16.71 -14.80 27.82
N CYS A 51 -17.49 -13.77 27.44
CA CYS A 51 -18.00 -12.75 28.35
C CYS A 51 -19.47 -13.03 28.68
#